data_AF-A0A9Q0LXB6-F1
#
_entry.id   AF-A0A9Q0LXB6-F1
#
_cell.length_a   1.000
_cell.length_b   1.000
_cell.length_c   1.000
_cell.angle_alpha   90.00
_cell.angle_beta   90.00
_cell.angle_gamma   90.00
#
_symmetry.space_group_name_H-M   'P 1'
#
loop_
_entity.id
_entity.type
_entity.pdbx_description
1 polymer ?
#
loop_
_entity_poly.entity_id
_entity_poly.type
_entity_poly.pdbx_seq_one_letter_code
_entity_poly.pdbx_strand_id
1 'polypeptide(L)'
;MEAKLDEIIERLKKLEDRVTALESKKGVEQKEEVAEIIEEELFEDGPQPVKVVPIEEQELEPTDPKLPKRLFKGSKLEVGEPLKPKVWESQGPGPLRLKYLKSEVQSDQYARSGKYNNYFISHLTVVNTINEPTSVTEIKAFWWDGKEWKAPLRTVLGVKYQDWRGFERYDWLDGTTSFNLKEKESVDVVVSCVVELQGEALGYEFRNFYSFSLPQPFRTKLVFEDTLGKKNRVVTEHVNPKLSLVTEKERKESQAGLTFFTYCDDTKSFSRIYSEVWRDKWNVCVRISASSSYYYWDKKGLEDIAEKAKTVGKTEYELENLKVIKQKEGIETHCYALCSFEGEKPVTYGFKFHLKTSTNETIDSCLIPRRPEGEESLTVTPTEIQVGQEVTVEWKVTEGNSQDWIGLYKSNETSNTSYLKFLNCDGNTTGKLTTTIDQEGIYVFKFLPYYEYIDVAVSPKVIVTN
;
A
#
# COMPACT_ATOMS: atom_id res chain seq x y z
N MET A 1 -19.39 4.04 24.81
CA MET A 1 -19.81 5.43 24.48
C MET A 1 -20.00 6.21 25.77
N GLU A 2 -20.77 5.68 26.73
CA GLU A 2 -20.95 6.25 28.08
C GLU A 2 -19.63 6.53 28.82
N ALA A 3 -18.69 5.58 28.85
CA ALA A 3 -17.39 5.79 29.51
C ALA A 3 -16.57 6.97 28.95
N LYS A 4 -16.71 7.30 27.66
CA LYS A 4 -16.05 8.49 27.08
C LYS A 4 -16.77 9.79 27.45
N LEU A 5 -18.10 9.72 27.60
CA LEU A 5 -18.91 10.87 28.00
C LEU A 5 -18.62 11.27 29.45
N ASP A 6 -18.49 10.28 30.34
CA ASP A 6 -18.14 10.54 31.75
C ASP A 6 -16.75 11.17 31.90
N GLU A 7 -15.77 10.70 31.12
CA GLU A 7 -14.42 11.32 31.08
C GLU A 7 -14.49 12.79 30.62
N ILE A 8 -15.27 13.07 29.57
CA ILE A 8 -15.46 14.43 29.06
C ILE A 8 -16.12 15.33 30.11
N ILE A 9 -17.16 14.84 30.79
CA ILE A 9 -17.85 15.60 31.85
C ILE A 9 -16.93 15.90 33.02
N GLU A 10 -16.09 14.94 33.44
CA GLU A 10 -15.13 15.17 34.52
C GLU A 10 -14.08 16.21 34.14
N ARG A 11 -13.59 16.18 32.89
CA ARG A 11 -12.67 17.21 32.37
C ARG A 11 -13.30 18.60 32.36
N LEU A 12 -14.52 18.72 31.84
CA LEU A 12 -15.26 20.00 31.81
C LEU A 12 -15.47 20.58 33.21
N LYS A 13 -15.73 19.75 34.23
CA LYS A 13 -15.83 20.23 35.62
C LYS A 13 -14.49 20.74 36.16
N LYS A 14 -13.39 20.03 35.89
CA LYS A 14 -12.04 20.48 36.29
C LYS A 14 -11.68 21.80 35.61
N LEU A 15 -12.09 22.01 34.36
CA LEU A 15 -11.98 23.28 33.65
C LEU A 15 -12.72 24.40 34.38
N GLU A 16 -14.01 24.19 34.63
CA GLU A 16 -14.86 25.17 35.30
C GLU A 16 -14.28 25.58 36.66
N ASP A 17 -13.81 24.62 37.45
CA ASP A 17 -13.17 24.87 38.74
C ASP A 17 -11.86 25.68 38.59
N ARG A 18 -11.02 25.35 37.60
CA ARG A 18 -9.76 26.08 37.31
C ARG A 18 -10.03 27.50 36.85
N VAL A 19 -10.98 27.69 35.92
CA VAL A 19 -11.39 29.01 35.43
C VAL A 19 -11.93 29.85 36.59
N THR A 20 -12.83 29.30 37.39
CA THR A 20 -13.40 29.98 38.57
C THR A 20 -12.32 30.37 39.58
N ALA A 21 -11.35 29.47 39.85
CA ALA A 21 -10.24 29.74 40.75
C ALA A 21 -9.33 30.86 40.23
N LEU A 22 -9.11 30.93 38.91
CA LEU A 22 -8.32 31.98 38.27
C LEU A 22 -9.06 33.32 38.25
N GLU A 23 -10.36 33.34 37.95
CA GLU A 23 -11.19 34.56 37.97
C GLU A 23 -11.29 35.20 39.37
N SER A 24 -11.20 34.38 40.44
CA SER A 24 -11.22 34.86 41.82
C SER A 24 -9.94 35.63 42.23
N LYS A 25 -8.85 35.47 41.48
CA LYS A 25 -7.59 36.19 41.66
C LYS A 25 -7.59 37.35 40.63
N LYS A 26 -7.43 38.60 41.07
CA LYS A 26 -7.58 39.78 40.19
C LYS A 26 -6.26 40.10 39.44
N GLY A 27 -6.22 39.95 38.12
CA GLY A 27 -5.14 40.47 37.27
C GLY A 27 -5.33 40.26 35.75
N VAL A 28 -4.86 41.19 34.92
CA VAL A 28 -4.94 41.11 33.44
C VAL A 28 -4.03 40.01 32.87
N GLU A 29 -2.89 39.72 33.50
CA GLU A 29 -1.99 38.61 33.13
C GLU A 29 -2.67 37.23 33.22
N GLN A 30 -3.72 37.07 34.04
CA GLN A 30 -4.43 35.79 34.20
C GLN A 30 -5.45 35.51 33.10
N LYS A 31 -5.86 36.51 32.30
CA LYS A 31 -6.75 36.26 31.15
C LYS A 31 -6.04 35.50 30.02
N GLU A 32 -4.74 35.75 29.83
CA GLU A 32 -3.94 34.97 28.89
C GLU A 32 -3.72 33.53 29.39
N GLU A 33 -3.53 33.37 30.71
CA GLU A 33 -3.39 32.05 31.35
C GLU A 33 -4.68 31.22 31.25
N VAL A 34 -5.85 31.84 31.48
CA VAL A 34 -7.17 31.18 31.31
C VAL A 34 -7.41 30.80 29.84
N ALA A 35 -7.07 31.67 28.90
CA ALA A 35 -7.21 31.37 27.47
C ALA A 35 -6.31 30.19 27.04
N GLU A 36 -5.09 30.11 27.57
CA GLU A 36 -4.17 29.01 27.30
C GLU A 36 -4.68 27.66 27.84
N ILE A 37 -5.29 27.65 29.03
CA ILE A 37 -5.91 26.44 29.61
C ILE A 37 -7.11 25.97 28.78
N ILE A 38 -7.96 26.88 28.32
CA ILE A 38 -9.13 26.53 27.49
C ILE A 38 -8.67 25.95 26.14
N GLU A 39 -7.60 26.48 25.54
CA GLU A 39 -7.03 25.91 24.31
C GLU A 39 -6.46 24.51 24.53
N GLU A 40 -5.76 24.27 25.64
CA GLU A 40 -5.20 22.96 25.99
C GLU A 40 -6.25 21.85 26.05
N GLU A 41 -7.44 22.15 26.57
CA GLU A 41 -8.49 21.15 26.75
C GLU A 41 -9.41 20.97 25.53
N LEU A 42 -9.28 21.84 24.52
CA LEU A 42 -9.94 21.69 23.21
C LEU A 42 -9.13 20.86 22.21
N PHE A 43 -7.92 20.42 22.57
CA PHE A 43 -7.13 19.53 21.72
C PHE A 43 -7.63 18.10 21.84
N GLU A 44 -8.55 17.71 20.95
CA GLU A 44 -8.79 16.29 20.70
C GLU A 44 -7.63 15.73 19.88
N ASP A 45 -7.08 14.61 20.34
CA ASP A 45 -6.17 13.81 19.52
C ASP A 45 -6.96 13.26 18.34
N GLY A 46 -6.47 13.54 17.13
CA GLY A 46 -6.98 12.93 15.92
C GLY A 46 -6.72 11.43 15.94
N PRO A 47 -7.52 10.63 15.21
CA PRO A 47 -7.19 9.23 15.03
C PRO A 47 -5.80 9.12 14.39
N GLN A 48 -4.97 8.21 14.91
CA GLN A 48 -3.72 7.85 14.25
C GLN A 48 -4.02 7.45 12.79
N PRO A 49 -3.25 7.95 11.81
CA PRO A 49 -3.51 7.68 10.39
C PRO A 49 -3.30 6.21 10.05
N VAL A 50 -2.63 5.46 10.93
CA VAL A 50 -2.42 4.02 10.78
C VAL A 50 -2.94 3.35 12.03
N LYS A 51 -3.82 2.36 11.83
CA LYS A 51 -4.35 1.52 12.89
C LYS A 51 -3.75 0.13 12.76
N VAL A 52 -3.19 -0.36 13.86
CA VAL A 52 -2.81 -1.77 13.98
C VAL A 52 -4.05 -2.53 14.43
N VAL A 53 -4.55 -3.40 13.58
CA VAL A 53 -5.73 -4.23 13.87
C VAL A 53 -5.26 -5.66 14.07
N PRO A 54 -5.37 -6.21 15.30
CA PRO A 54 -5.08 -7.61 15.55
C PRO A 54 -5.88 -8.50 14.62
N ILE A 55 -5.22 -9.50 14.04
CA ILE A 55 -5.86 -10.58 13.31
C ILE A 55 -5.83 -11.77 14.26
N GLU A 56 -7.00 -12.29 14.61
CA GLU A 56 -7.07 -13.57 15.31
C GLU A 56 -6.42 -14.63 14.41
N GLU A 57 -5.52 -15.43 14.97
CA GLU A 57 -4.82 -16.46 14.19
C GLU A 57 -5.86 -17.35 13.53
N GLN A 58 -5.93 -17.27 12.20
CA GLN A 58 -6.99 -17.89 11.44
C GLN A 58 -6.36 -18.81 10.40
N GLU A 59 -6.69 -20.08 10.53
CA GLU A 59 -6.49 -21.06 9.48
C GLU A 59 -7.77 -21.07 8.62
N LEU A 60 -7.64 -20.67 7.36
CA LEU A 60 -8.73 -20.59 6.40
C LEU A 60 -8.63 -21.77 5.44
N GLU A 61 -9.76 -22.46 5.24
CA GLU A 61 -9.86 -23.46 4.20
C GLU A 61 -9.69 -22.80 2.82
N PRO A 62 -8.92 -23.42 1.92
CA PRO A 62 -8.69 -22.89 0.59
C PRO A 62 -9.95 -23.01 -0.28
N THR A 63 -10.04 -22.17 -1.30
CA THR A 63 -11.14 -22.23 -2.28
C THR A 63 -11.08 -23.47 -3.16
N ASP A 64 -9.88 -24.04 -3.36
CA ASP A 64 -9.67 -25.30 -4.07
C ASP A 64 -9.09 -26.33 -3.08
N PRO A 65 -9.68 -27.54 -2.96
CA PRO A 65 -9.24 -28.56 -2.01
C PRO A 65 -7.82 -29.10 -2.26
N LYS A 66 -7.23 -28.83 -3.44
CA LYS A 66 -5.84 -29.19 -3.74
C LYS A 66 -4.83 -28.20 -3.16
N LEU A 67 -5.28 -27.00 -2.82
CA LEU A 67 -4.40 -25.99 -2.25
C LEU A 67 -4.17 -26.26 -0.75
N PRO A 68 -3.01 -25.89 -0.21
CA PRO A 68 -2.78 -25.89 1.22
C PRO A 68 -3.64 -24.82 1.92
N LYS A 69 -3.92 -25.05 3.21
CA LYS A 69 -4.64 -24.08 4.03
C LYS A 69 -3.91 -22.74 4.11
N ARG A 70 -4.69 -21.68 4.22
CA ARG A 70 -4.20 -20.31 4.35
C ARG A 70 -4.05 -19.97 5.83
N LEU A 71 -2.94 -19.35 6.20
CA LEU A 71 -2.63 -18.94 7.57
C LEU A 71 -2.35 -17.44 7.61
N PHE A 72 -3.02 -16.73 8.51
CA PHE A 72 -2.65 -15.37 8.91
C PHE A 72 -2.34 -15.33 10.40
N LYS A 73 -1.19 -14.76 10.73
CA LYS A 73 -0.76 -14.57 12.11
C LYS A 73 -0.21 -13.16 12.31
N GLY A 74 -0.75 -12.46 13.30
CA GLY A 74 -0.26 -11.14 13.72
C GLY A 74 -1.33 -10.07 13.58
N SER A 75 -1.00 -8.94 12.94
CA SER A 75 -1.89 -7.77 12.86
C SER A 75 -1.81 -7.09 11.49
N LYS A 76 -2.92 -6.58 10.96
CA LYS A 76 -2.89 -5.78 9.72
C LYS A 76 -2.75 -4.29 10.02
N LEU A 77 -2.11 -3.59 9.09
CA LEU A 77 -2.10 -2.14 9.01
C LEU A 77 -3.30 -1.67 8.21
N GLU A 78 -4.17 -0.88 8.85
CA GLU A 78 -5.24 -0.13 8.18
C GLU A 78 -4.82 1.33 8.05
N VAL A 79 -4.82 1.82 6.82
CA VAL A 79 -4.49 3.22 6.51
C VAL A 79 -5.77 4.03 6.45
N GLY A 80 -5.94 4.93 7.42
CA GLY A 80 -7.03 5.90 7.44
C GLY A 80 -6.85 7.03 6.44
N GLU A 81 -7.86 7.89 6.35
CA GLU A 81 -7.74 9.13 5.59
C GLU A 81 -6.69 10.05 6.24
N PRO A 82 -5.89 10.77 5.44
CA PRO A 82 -4.94 11.74 5.97
C PRO A 82 -5.67 12.81 6.79
N LEU A 83 -5.15 13.10 7.98
CA LEU A 83 -5.61 14.24 8.75
C LEU A 83 -5.33 15.53 7.98
N LYS A 84 -6.29 16.46 8.00
CA LYS A 84 -6.08 17.81 7.46
C LYS A 84 -5.63 18.70 8.61
N PRO A 85 -4.43 19.32 8.54
CA PRO A 85 -3.98 20.27 9.54
C PRO A 85 -4.99 21.40 9.70
N LYS A 86 -5.34 21.73 10.94
CA LYS A 86 -6.15 22.91 11.24
C LYS A 86 -5.30 24.17 11.05
N VAL A 87 -5.90 25.21 10.48
CA VAL A 87 -5.31 26.54 10.41
C VAL A 87 -5.66 27.29 11.69
N TRP A 88 -4.62 27.71 12.42
CA TRP A 88 -4.77 28.49 13.65
C TRP A 88 -4.43 29.96 13.38
N GLU A 89 -5.16 30.84 14.04
CA GLU A 89 -4.90 32.28 13.96
C GLU A 89 -3.78 32.69 14.92
N SER A 90 -3.08 33.75 14.55
CA SER A 90 -2.12 34.41 15.44
C SER A 90 -2.83 34.97 16.66
N GLN A 91 -2.22 34.81 17.83
CA GLN A 91 -2.69 35.37 19.09
C GLN A 91 -1.61 36.23 19.73
N GLY A 92 -2.01 37.15 20.60
CA GLY A 92 -1.10 37.97 21.39
C GLY A 92 -1.34 39.47 21.23
N PRO A 93 -0.86 40.27 22.20
CA PRO A 93 -1.10 41.72 22.25
C PRO A 93 -0.13 42.55 21.39
N GLY A 94 0.85 41.91 20.75
CA GLY A 94 1.86 42.61 19.96
C GLY A 94 1.38 43.04 18.57
N PRO A 95 2.23 43.80 17.85
CA PRO A 95 1.95 44.27 16.49
C PRO A 95 2.20 43.20 15.43
N LEU A 96 2.79 42.05 15.79
CA LEU A 96 3.07 40.98 14.85
C LEU A 96 1.82 40.13 14.61
N ARG A 97 1.60 39.74 13.35
CA ARG A 97 0.63 38.70 13.00
C ARG A 97 1.33 37.57 12.28
N LEU A 98 1.09 36.36 12.77
CA LEU A 98 1.68 35.13 12.27
C LEU A 98 0.63 34.39 11.44
N LYS A 99 0.87 34.25 10.15
CA LYS A 99 0.00 33.50 9.25
C LYS A 99 0.65 32.15 8.95
N TYR A 100 0.03 31.07 9.41
CA TYR A 100 0.45 29.72 9.03
C TYR A 100 0.17 29.47 7.55
N LEU A 101 1.17 28.95 6.84
CA LEU A 101 1.08 28.63 5.41
C LEU A 101 0.96 27.12 5.20
N LYS A 102 1.94 26.37 5.70
CA LYS A 102 2.02 24.91 5.62
C LYS A 102 3.02 24.35 6.63
N SER A 103 2.96 23.06 6.86
CA SER A 103 3.93 22.31 7.67
C SER A 103 4.62 21.24 6.85
N GLU A 104 5.87 20.97 7.16
CA GLU A 104 6.64 19.83 6.69
C GLU A 104 7.17 19.05 7.90
N VAL A 105 7.48 17.78 7.67
CA VAL A 105 8.07 16.89 8.66
C VAL A 105 9.23 16.18 8.02
N GLN A 106 10.33 16.09 8.76
CA GLN A 106 11.47 15.26 8.41
C GLN A 106 11.93 14.45 9.63
N SER A 107 12.18 13.16 9.49
CA SER A 107 12.84 12.34 10.53
C SER A 107 14.28 12.05 10.14
N ASP A 108 15.16 11.97 11.14
CA ASP A 108 16.47 11.35 10.99
C ASP A 108 16.30 9.91 10.47
N GLN A 109 17.24 9.51 9.62
CA GLN A 109 17.26 8.17 9.02
C GLN A 109 17.93 7.13 9.93
N TYR A 110 18.66 7.59 10.96
CA TYR A 110 19.48 6.73 11.81
C TYR A 110 19.37 7.15 13.26
N ALA A 111 19.18 6.16 14.13
CA ALA A 111 19.33 6.38 15.55
C ALA A 111 20.81 6.50 15.93
N ARG A 112 21.15 7.52 16.73
CA ARG A 112 22.45 7.70 17.37
C ARG A 112 22.28 7.42 18.87
N SER A 113 22.94 6.38 19.36
CA SER A 113 22.85 5.96 20.77
C SER A 113 21.42 5.67 21.23
N GLY A 114 20.61 5.02 20.38
CA GLY A 114 19.21 4.70 20.69
C GLY A 114 18.27 5.90 20.66
N LYS A 115 18.69 7.02 20.07
CA LYS A 115 17.89 8.23 19.91
C LYS A 115 17.87 8.71 18.48
N TYR A 116 16.80 9.36 18.05
CA TYR A 116 16.71 9.98 16.72
C TYR A 116 15.90 11.27 16.77
N ASN A 117 16.15 12.17 15.83
CA ASN A 117 15.46 13.45 15.77
C ASN A 117 14.29 13.42 14.79
N ASN A 118 13.21 14.08 15.19
CA ASN A 118 12.12 14.48 14.30
C ASN A 118 12.16 16.01 14.19
N TYR A 119 12.21 16.48 12.95
CA TYR A 119 12.25 17.88 12.56
C TYR A 119 10.86 18.29 12.09
N PHE A 120 10.31 19.30 12.74
CA PHE A 120 9.01 19.86 12.45
C PHE A 120 9.19 21.26 11.89
N ILE A 121 8.88 21.42 10.61
CA ILE A 121 9.18 22.62 9.84
C ILE A 121 7.87 23.36 9.60
N SER A 122 7.76 24.58 10.14
CA SER A 122 6.59 25.43 10.02
C SER A 122 6.87 26.61 9.10
N HIS A 123 6.09 26.73 8.03
CA HIS A 123 6.15 27.87 7.13
C HIS A 123 5.15 28.92 7.55
N LEU A 124 5.62 30.14 7.77
CA LEU A 124 4.83 31.25 8.28
C LEU A 124 5.08 32.51 7.45
N THR A 125 4.07 33.36 7.35
CA THR A 125 4.28 34.79 7.04
C THR A 125 4.19 35.58 8.33
N VAL A 126 5.20 36.38 8.64
CA VAL A 126 5.19 37.32 9.76
C VAL A 126 4.90 38.71 9.20
N VAL A 127 3.83 39.33 9.72
CA VAL A 127 3.37 40.65 9.28
C VAL A 127 3.52 41.65 10.42
N ASN A 128 4.22 42.75 10.16
CA ASN A 128 4.19 43.91 11.03
C ASN A 128 2.91 44.73 10.77
N THR A 129 2.02 44.84 11.75
CA THR A 129 0.73 45.52 11.56
C THR A 129 0.73 47.01 11.89
N ILE A 130 1.83 47.58 12.37
CA ILE A 130 1.92 49.01 12.74
C ILE A 130 2.68 49.82 11.66
N ASN A 131 2.58 51.15 11.75
CA ASN A 131 3.24 52.11 10.85
C ASN A 131 4.65 52.50 11.36
N GLU A 132 5.32 51.57 12.03
CA GLU A 132 6.65 51.80 12.61
C GLU A 132 7.49 50.53 12.41
N PRO A 133 8.81 50.65 12.21
CA PRO A 133 9.69 49.48 12.20
C PRO A 133 9.61 48.71 13.52
N THR A 134 9.67 47.38 13.44
CA THR A 134 9.76 46.50 14.60
C THR A 134 10.77 45.39 14.32
N SER A 135 11.12 44.62 15.34
CA SER A 135 11.97 43.45 15.17
C SER A 135 11.40 42.29 15.95
N VAL A 136 11.55 41.09 15.40
CA VAL A 136 11.47 39.86 16.18
C VAL A 136 12.81 39.74 16.91
N THR A 137 12.78 39.70 18.24
CA THR A 137 13.98 39.60 19.08
C THR A 137 14.27 38.16 19.48
N GLU A 138 13.24 37.34 19.60
CA GLU A 138 13.34 35.93 19.95
C GLU A 138 12.19 35.13 19.34
N ILE A 139 12.51 33.89 18.97
CA ILE A 139 11.53 32.87 18.61
C ILE A 139 11.74 31.67 19.51
N LYS A 140 10.71 31.33 20.27
CA LYS A 140 10.62 30.11 21.06
C LYS A 140 9.64 29.16 20.41
N ALA A 141 9.93 27.88 20.42
CA ALA A 141 8.98 26.84 20.06
C ALA A 141 8.70 25.94 21.25
N PHE A 142 7.51 25.34 21.22
CA PHE A 142 7.06 24.31 22.13
C PHE A 142 6.32 23.25 21.33
N TRP A 143 6.23 22.03 21.84
CA TRP A 143 5.42 20.97 21.25
C TRP A 143 4.49 20.37 22.28
N TRP A 144 3.32 19.92 21.83
CA TRP A 144 2.32 19.30 22.69
C TRP A 144 2.56 17.80 22.80
N ASP A 145 2.75 17.29 24.01
CA ASP A 145 3.00 15.86 24.24
C ASP A 145 1.73 15.04 24.55
N GLY A 146 0.56 15.66 24.44
CA GLY A 146 -0.72 15.11 24.86
C GLY A 146 -1.17 15.59 26.25
N LYS A 147 -0.29 16.21 27.03
CA LYS A 147 -0.56 16.68 28.40
C LYS A 147 -0.11 18.11 28.66
N GLU A 148 1.07 18.49 28.16
CA GLU A 148 1.65 19.80 28.38
C GLU A 148 2.51 20.26 27.19
N TRP A 149 2.79 21.56 27.15
CA TRP A 149 3.73 22.14 26.20
C TRP A 149 5.18 21.94 26.66
N LYS A 150 5.97 21.25 25.84
CA LYS A 150 7.39 20.99 26.11
C LYS A 150 8.29 21.79 25.19
N ALA A 151 9.41 22.27 25.72
CA ALA A 151 10.45 22.86 24.89
C ALA A 151 11.09 21.78 23.99
N PRO A 152 11.29 22.04 22.69
CA PRO A 152 12.04 21.15 21.82
C PRO A 152 13.53 21.20 22.17
N LEU A 153 14.29 20.22 21.69
CA LEU A 153 15.74 20.19 21.83
C LEU A 153 16.38 21.42 21.18
N ARG A 154 15.82 21.87 20.05
CA ARG A 154 16.34 23.02 19.30
C ARG A 154 15.23 23.69 18.50
N THR A 155 15.29 25.02 18.42
CA THR A 155 14.49 25.85 17.51
C THR A 155 15.44 26.62 16.60
N VAL A 156 15.21 26.57 15.29
CA VAL A 156 16.05 27.27 14.29
C VAL A 156 15.16 28.07 13.35
N LEU A 157 15.53 29.33 13.12
CA LEU A 157 14.91 30.18 12.11
C LEU A 157 15.63 29.98 10.77
N GLY A 158 14.88 29.98 9.68
CA GLY A 158 15.42 29.98 8.34
C GLY A 158 14.56 30.74 7.37
N VAL A 159 15.10 30.95 6.18
CA VAL A 159 14.38 31.50 5.03
C VAL A 159 14.33 30.46 3.93
N LYS A 160 13.23 30.44 3.20
CA LYS A 160 13.04 29.56 2.05
C LYS A 160 13.55 30.25 0.80
N TYR A 161 14.36 29.56 0.02
CA TYR A 161 14.79 30.03 -1.30
C TYR A 161 14.71 28.90 -2.33
N GLN A 162 14.63 29.26 -3.61
CA GLN A 162 14.79 28.30 -4.70
C GLN A 162 16.24 28.31 -5.15
N ASP A 163 16.88 27.13 -5.20
CA ASP A 163 18.19 27.02 -5.82
C ASP A 163 18.11 27.19 -7.34
N TRP A 164 19.27 27.26 -8.00
CA TRP A 164 19.38 27.48 -9.45
C TRP A 164 18.72 26.38 -10.30
N ARG A 165 18.31 25.23 -9.71
CA ARG A 165 17.57 24.15 -10.38
C ARG A 165 16.06 24.21 -10.09
N GLY A 166 15.61 25.21 -9.36
CA GLY A 166 14.23 25.35 -8.90
C GLY A 166 13.88 24.46 -7.71
N PHE A 167 14.85 23.79 -7.07
CA PHE A 167 14.56 23.02 -5.86
C PHE A 167 14.43 23.97 -4.67
N GLU A 168 13.41 23.75 -3.86
CA GLU A 168 13.23 24.46 -2.61
C GLU A 168 14.34 24.08 -1.62
N ARG A 169 15.02 25.08 -1.08
CA ARG A 169 16.08 24.97 -0.09
C ARG A 169 15.77 25.86 1.10
N TYR A 170 16.42 25.55 2.21
CA TYR A 170 16.37 26.34 3.43
C TYR A 170 17.75 26.92 3.68
N ASP A 171 17.79 28.23 3.92
CA ASP A 171 18.95 28.89 4.50
C ASP A 171 18.68 29.07 5.99
N TRP A 172 19.28 28.21 6.80
CA TRP A 172 19.09 28.20 8.25
C TRP A 172 20.02 29.23 8.88
N LEU A 173 19.45 30.13 9.66
CA LEU A 173 20.18 31.20 10.31
C LEU A 173 20.79 30.65 11.61
N ASP A 174 22.01 30.13 11.53
CA ASP A 174 22.70 29.51 12.66
C ASP A 174 22.77 30.46 13.87
N GLY A 175 22.01 30.10 14.93
CA GLY A 175 22.02 30.80 16.21
C GLY A 175 21.29 32.15 16.26
N THR A 176 20.65 32.59 15.17
CA THR A 176 19.84 33.82 15.19
C THR A 176 18.36 33.50 15.06
N THR A 177 17.56 34.00 16.02
CA THR A 177 16.09 33.92 16.02
C THR A 177 15.46 35.29 15.86
N SER A 178 16.24 36.26 15.39
CA SER A 178 15.84 37.66 15.27
C SER A 178 15.98 38.19 13.85
N PHE A 179 15.08 39.10 13.49
CA PHE A 179 15.11 39.82 12.22
C PHE A 179 14.28 41.11 12.33
N ASN A 180 14.57 42.07 11.47
CA ASN A 180 13.89 43.36 11.43
C ASN A 180 12.76 43.35 10.39
N LEU A 181 11.71 44.12 10.68
CA LEU A 181 10.58 44.36 9.79
C LEU A 181 10.34 45.87 9.67
N LYS A 182 10.23 46.35 8.43
CA LYS A 182 9.76 47.70 8.14
C LYS A 182 8.27 47.84 8.48
N GLU A 183 7.79 49.07 8.47
CA GLU A 183 6.36 49.35 8.60
C GLU A 183 5.55 48.55 7.57
N LYS A 184 4.48 47.89 8.02
CA LYS A 184 3.58 47.08 7.17
C LYS A 184 4.25 45.96 6.36
N GLU A 185 5.51 45.63 6.65
CA GLU A 185 6.23 44.58 5.94
C GLU A 185 5.71 43.20 6.33
N SER A 186 5.72 42.30 5.33
CA SER A 186 5.48 40.88 5.52
C SER A 186 6.70 40.11 5.04
N VAL A 187 7.17 39.16 5.84
CA VAL A 187 8.26 38.25 5.47
C VAL A 187 7.84 36.81 5.64
N ASP A 188 8.20 35.97 4.68
CA ASP A 188 8.03 34.54 4.80
C ASP A 188 9.24 33.94 5.50
N VAL A 189 8.98 33.20 6.58
CA VAL A 189 9.99 32.55 7.40
C VAL A 189 9.66 31.07 7.57
N VAL A 190 10.68 30.34 7.95
CA VAL A 190 10.58 28.92 8.28
C VAL A 190 11.12 28.71 9.67
N VAL A 191 10.35 28.05 10.53
CA VAL A 191 10.79 27.69 11.89
C VAL A 191 10.88 26.17 11.98
N SER A 192 12.07 25.66 12.29
CA SER A 192 12.31 24.23 12.51
C SER A 192 12.44 23.93 13.99
N CYS A 193 11.66 22.95 14.46
CA CYS A 193 11.68 22.46 15.83
C CYS A 193 12.20 21.02 15.82
N VAL A 194 13.12 20.69 16.74
CA VAL A 194 13.71 19.35 16.84
C VAL A 194 13.22 18.65 18.10
N VAL A 195 12.57 17.50 17.94
CA VAL A 195 12.21 16.61 19.05
C VAL A 195 13.07 15.36 18.97
N GLU A 196 13.81 15.10 20.04
CA GLU A 196 14.60 13.87 20.19
C GLU A 196 13.73 12.78 20.83
N LEU A 197 13.66 11.62 20.19
CA LEU A 197 12.89 10.48 20.67
C LEU A 197 13.83 9.31 20.98
N GLN A 198 13.41 8.46 21.92
CA GLN A 198 14.06 7.18 22.18
C GLN A 198 13.57 6.13 21.18
N GLY A 199 14.47 5.25 20.74
CA GLY A 199 14.17 4.10 19.89
C GLY A 199 14.98 4.05 18.60
N GLU A 200 14.49 3.22 17.68
CA GLU A 200 15.06 3.06 16.35
C GLU A 200 14.40 4.07 15.40
N ALA A 201 15.20 4.64 14.49
CA ALA A 201 14.67 5.48 13.42
C ALA A 201 13.83 4.60 12.47
N LEU A 202 12.72 5.15 11.99
CA LEU A 202 12.01 4.57 10.86
C LEU A 202 12.93 4.72 9.63
N GLY A 203 13.02 3.69 8.78
CA GLY A 203 13.97 3.64 7.67
C GLY A 203 13.86 4.82 6.68
N TYR A 204 14.68 4.81 5.63
CA TYR A 204 14.77 5.92 4.67
C TYR A 204 13.42 6.30 4.04
N GLU A 205 12.56 5.31 3.81
CA GLU A 205 11.19 5.42 3.30
C GLU A 205 10.25 6.23 4.23
N PHE A 206 10.62 6.36 5.51
CA PHE A 206 9.89 7.14 6.52
C PHE A 206 10.53 8.49 6.83
N ARG A 207 11.51 8.96 6.06
CA ARG A 207 12.14 10.27 6.30
C ARG A 207 11.16 11.44 6.31
N ASN A 208 9.98 11.29 5.70
CA ASN A 208 8.91 12.30 5.66
C ASN A 208 7.77 12.00 6.65
N PHE A 209 7.96 11.02 7.54
CA PHE A 209 7.07 10.70 8.64
C PHE A 209 7.75 11.08 9.94
N TYR A 210 6.99 11.53 10.90
CA TYR A 210 7.43 11.54 12.29
C TYR A 210 6.98 10.27 13.00
N SER A 211 7.66 9.98 14.11
CA SER A 211 7.38 8.81 14.94
C SER A 211 5.90 8.64 15.26
N PHE A 212 5.39 7.42 15.06
CA PHE A 212 4.04 7.03 15.47
C PHE A 212 3.82 7.02 16.99
N SER A 213 4.89 7.21 17.78
CA SER A 213 4.80 7.42 19.23
C SER A 213 4.36 8.84 19.62
N LEU A 214 4.37 9.79 18.68
CA LEU A 214 3.91 11.15 18.91
C LEU A 214 2.41 11.28 18.59
N PRO A 215 1.71 12.24 19.23
CA PRO A 215 0.30 12.50 18.94
C PRO A 215 0.10 12.95 17.49
N GLN A 216 -1.10 12.67 16.95
CA GLN A 216 -1.52 13.15 15.63
C GLN A 216 -2.84 13.92 15.74
N PRO A 217 -2.95 15.13 15.14
CA PRO A 217 -1.86 15.88 14.53
C PRO A 217 -0.82 16.26 15.59
N PHE A 218 0.46 16.26 15.22
CA PHE A 218 1.52 16.74 16.08
C PHE A 218 1.48 18.26 16.10
N ARG A 219 1.44 18.87 17.29
CA ARG A 219 1.24 20.31 17.41
C ARG A 219 2.51 21.00 17.89
N THR A 220 2.88 22.11 17.26
CA THR A 220 3.90 23.03 17.77
C THR A 220 3.28 24.39 18.06
N LYS A 221 3.74 25.04 19.13
CA LYS A 221 3.39 26.41 19.48
C LYS A 221 4.63 27.27 19.29
N LEU A 222 4.53 28.26 18.41
CA LEU A 222 5.63 29.16 18.08
C LEU A 222 5.32 30.51 18.70
N VAL A 223 6.26 31.05 19.47
CA VAL A 223 6.12 32.31 20.21
C VAL A 223 7.20 33.27 19.72
N PHE A 224 6.77 34.39 19.16
CA PHE A 224 7.59 35.47 18.64
C PHE A 224 7.52 36.64 19.61
N GLU A 225 8.67 37.05 20.15
CA GLU A 225 8.79 38.23 20.99
C GLU A 225 9.30 39.40 20.16
N ASP A 226 8.70 40.58 20.34
CA ASP A 226 9.12 41.81 19.66
C ASP A 226 10.09 42.65 20.50
N THR A 227 10.54 43.79 19.97
CA THR A 227 11.44 44.73 20.67
C THR A 227 10.80 45.40 21.89
N LEU A 228 9.48 45.36 22.03
CA LEU A 228 8.74 45.86 23.18
C LEU A 228 8.46 44.77 24.22
N GLY A 229 8.99 43.55 24.02
CA GLY A 229 8.75 42.40 24.88
C GLY A 229 7.33 41.80 24.74
N LYS A 230 6.56 42.23 23.74
CA LYS A 230 5.22 41.67 23.50
C LYS A 230 5.34 40.37 22.72
N LYS A 231 4.58 39.37 23.16
CA LYS A 231 4.62 38.03 22.60
C LYS A 231 3.43 37.81 21.68
N ASN A 232 3.69 37.26 20.51
CA ASN A 232 2.66 36.75 19.61
C ASN A 232 2.90 35.28 19.36
N ARG A 233 1.84 34.48 19.34
CA ARG A 233 1.94 33.03 19.21
C ARG A 233 1.06 32.50 18.10
N VAL A 234 1.45 31.36 17.54
CA VAL A 234 0.63 30.58 16.61
C VAL A 234 0.86 29.10 16.88
N VAL A 235 -0.22 28.32 16.84
CA VAL A 235 -0.14 26.86 16.86
C VAL A 235 -0.07 26.37 15.42
N THR A 236 0.79 25.40 15.15
CA THR A 236 0.85 24.73 13.86
C THR A 236 0.64 23.24 14.05
N GLU A 237 -0.03 22.62 13.09
CA GLU A 237 -0.27 21.19 13.09
C GLU A 237 0.56 20.53 11.99
N HIS A 238 1.22 19.44 12.36
CA HIS A 238 2.00 18.56 11.50
C HIS A 238 1.28 17.22 11.44
N VAL A 239 1.12 16.69 10.24
CA VAL A 239 0.44 15.41 10.00
C VAL A 239 1.37 14.52 9.20
N ASN A 240 1.38 13.23 9.51
CA ASN A 240 2.06 12.28 8.64
C ASN A 240 1.33 12.19 7.29
N PRO A 241 2.06 12.05 6.18
CA PRO A 241 1.44 11.74 4.91
C PRO A 241 0.75 10.37 4.97
N LYS A 242 -0.12 10.09 4.00
CA LYS A 242 -0.76 8.78 3.88
C LYS A 242 0.32 7.70 3.78
N LEU A 243 0.22 6.66 4.61
CA LEU A 243 1.09 5.50 4.49
C LEU A 243 0.82 4.81 3.14
N SER A 244 1.83 4.72 2.29
CA SER A 244 1.72 4.12 0.96
C SER A 244 1.91 2.60 1.05
N LEU A 245 0.87 1.89 1.46
CA LEU A 245 0.85 0.42 1.42
C LEU A 245 0.26 -0.07 0.10
N VAL A 246 0.99 -0.93 -0.60
CA VAL A 246 0.48 -1.55 -1.82
C VAL A 246 -0.75 -2.39 -1.50
N THR A 247 -1.82 -2.18 -2.25
CA THR A 247 -3.09 -2.91 -2.13
C THR A 247 -3.36 -3.78 -3.35
N GLU A 248 -4.16 -4.84 -3.16
CA GLU A 248 -4.63 -5.67 -4.27
C GLU A 248 -5.35 -4.83 -5.34
N LYS A 249 -6.14 -3.83 -4.91
CA LYS A 249 -6.87 -2.94 -5.82
C LYS A 249 -5.93 -2.17 -6.75
N GLU A 250 -4.93 -1.49 -6.20
CA GLU A 250 -3.93 -0.75 -6.98
C GLU A 250 -3.15 -1.67 -7.91
N ARG A 251 -2.87 -2.91 -7.47
CA ARG A 251 -2.22 -3.91 -8.31
C ARG A 251 -3.13 -4.41 -9.43
N LYS A 252 -4.41 -4.64 -9.19
CA LYS A 252 -5.38 -4.98 -10.26
C LYS A 252 -5.52 -3.86 -11.29
N GLU A 253 -5.45 -2.60 -10.86
CA GLU A 253 -5.50 -1.43 -11.76
C GLU A 253 -4.21 -1.28 -12.60
N SER A 254 -3.05 -1.70 -12.08
CA SER A 254 -1.76 -1.53 -12.75
C SER A 254 -1.21 -2.80 -13.43
N GLN A 255 -1.74 -3.97 -13.08
CA GLN A 255 -1.28 -5.27 -13.55
C GLN A 255 -2.44 -6.06 -14.16
N ALA A 256 -2.55 -5.98 -15.50
CA ALA A 256 -3.49 -6.80 -16.24
C ALA A 256 -3.20 -8.30 -15.99
N GLY A 257 -4.27 -9.09 -15.84
CA GLY A 257 -4.17 -10.54 -15.61
C GLY A 257 -3.80 -10.95 -14.18
N LEU A 258 -3.82 -10.02 -13.21
CA LEU A 258 -3.60 -10.34 -11.80
C LEU A 258 -4.71 -11.24 -11.25
N THR A 259 -4.36 -12.47 -10.86
CA THR A 259 -5.32 -13.43 -10.30
C THR A 259 -5.07 -13.74 -8.84
N PHE A 260 -3.89 -13.41 -8.31
CA PHE A 260 -3.57 -13.62 -6.92
C PHE A 260 -2.73 -12.49 -6.35
N PHE A 261 -3.09 -12.07 -5.13
CA PHE A 261 -2.35 -11.12 -4.33
C PHE A 261 -2.45 -11.55 -2.87
N THR A 262 -1.31 -11.62 -2.19
CA THR A 262 -1.25 -11.83 -0.74
C THR A 262 -0.17 -10.94 -0.15
N TYR A 263 -0.29 -10.60 1.13
CA TYR A 263 0.62 -9.66 1.78
C TYR A 263 0.86 -10.02 3.23
N CYS A 264 1.98 -9.53 3.77
CA CYS A 264 2.32 -9.61 5.18
C CYS A 264 2.78 -8.22 5.63
N ASP A 265 2.07 -7.65 6.60
CA ASP A 265 2.42 -6.35 7.18
C ASP A 265 3.55 -6.50 8.20
N ASP A 266 4.33 -5.44 8.39
CA ASP A 266 5.18 -5.30 9.55
C ASP A 266 4.69 -4.11 10.39
N THR A 267 4.10 -4.39 11.54
CA THR A 267 3.53 -3.35 12.41
C THR A 267 4.58 -2.61 13.23
N LYS A 268 5.82 -3.09 13.28
CA LYS A 268 6.93 -2.37 13.93
C LYS A 268 7.53 -1.35 12.96
N SER A 269 7.74 -1.75 11.71
CA SER A 269 8.32 -0.89 10.67
C SER A 269 7.27 -0.16 9.82
N PHE A 270 5.97 -0.39 10.05
CA PHE A 270 4.86 0.18 9.27
C PHE A 270 4.97 -0.09 7.76
N SER A 271 5.50 -1.26 7.39
CA SER A 271 5.75 -1.64 6.00
C SER A 271 4.89 -2.84 5.58
N ARG A 272 4.88 -3.15 4.28
CA ARG A 272 4.18 -4.30 3.71
C ARG A 272 5.05 -5.00 2.69
N ILE A 273 5.25 -6.31 2.88
CA ILE A 273 5.71 -7.19 1.81
C ILE A 273 4.51 -7.88 1.17
N TYR A 274 4.58 -8.20 -0.11
CA TYR A 274 3.51 -8.86 -0.84
C TYR A 274 4.04 -9.81 -1.90
N SER A 275 3.20 -10.76 -2.27
CA SER A 275 3.39 -11.61 -3.43
C SER A 275 2.22 -11.46 -4.38
N GLU A 276 2.51 -11.53 -5.67
CA GLU A 276 1.50 -11.49 -6.71
C GLU A 276 1.77 -12.55 -7.77
N VAL A 277 0.68 -13.13 -8.28
CA VAL A 277 0.71 -14.00 -9.45
C VAL A 277 -0.27 -13.46 -10.47
N TRP A 278 0.23 -13.26 -11.68
CA TRP A 278 -0.56 -12.87 -12.83
C TRP A 278 -0.12 -13.70 -14.04
N ARG A 279 -0.94 -13.68 -15.08
CA ARG A 279 -0.57 -14.27 -16.36
C ARG A 279 -0.52 -13.17 -17.41
N ASP A 280 0.60 -13.10 -18.12
CA ASP A 280 0.69 -12.34 -19.35
C ASP A 280 0.36 -13.23 -20.55
N LYS A 281 0.62 -12.74 -21.77
CA LYS A 281 0.37 -13.45 -23.02
C LYS A 281 0.95 -14.86 -23.08
N TRP A 282 2.14 -15.08 -22.53
CA TRP A 282 2.92 -16.31 -22.70
C TRP A 282 3.31 -16.97 -21.38
N ASN A 283 3.35 -16.18 -20.31
CA ASN A 283 4.00 -16.58 -19.07
C ASN A 283 3.05 -16.48 -17.89
N VAL A 284 3.24 -17.41 -16.96
CA VAL A 284 2.86 -17.20 -15.57
C VAL A 284 3.97 -16.40 -14.92
N CYS A 285 3.56 -15.30 -14.29
CA CYS A 285 4.47 -14.35 -13.72
C CYS A 285 4.29 -14.33 -12.21
N VAL A 286 5.39 -14.43 -11.48
CA VAL A 286 5.40 -14.37 -10.02
C VAL A 286 6.36 -13.29 -9.57
N ARG A 287 5.93 -12.52 -8.57
CA ARG A 287 6.74 -11.49 -7.93
C ARG A 287 6.57 -11.56 -6.42
N ILE A 288 7.66 -11.31 -5.71
CA ILE A 288 7.68 -11.06 -4.27
C ILE A 288 8.32 -9.69 -4.06
N SER A 289 7.63 -8.76 -3.39
CA SER A 289 8.09 -7.37 -3.25
C SER A 289 9.33 -7.19 -2.39
N ALA A 290 9.64 -8.16 -1.52
CA ALA A 290 10.90 -8.22 -0.79
C ALA A 290 12.13 -8.40 -1.72
N SER A 291 11.88 -8.82 -2.96
CA SER A 291 12.85 -8.94 -4.05
C SER A 291 12.58 -7.89 -5.13
N SER A 292 13.63 -7.39 -5.79
CA SER A 292 13.47 -6.63 -7.04
C SER A 292 13.24 -7.54 -8.26
N SER A 293 13.22 -8.86 -8.07
CA SER A 293 13.10 -9.84 -9.15
C SER A 293 11.66 -10.19 -9.48
N TYR A 294 11.44 -10.42 -10.78
CA TYR A 294 10.23 -10.97 -11.36
C TYR A 294 10.63 -12.25 -12.08
N TYR A 295 9.80 -13.29 -11.98
CA TYR A 295 10.04 -14.53 -12.70
C TYR A 295 8.88 -14.85 -13.60
N TYR A 296 9.23 -15.29 -14.80
CA TYR A 296 8.33 -15.61 -15.89
C TYR A 296 8.57 -17.07 -16.24
N TRP A 297 7.50 -17.85 -16.24
CA TRP A 297 7.54 -19.21 -16.73
C TRP A 297 6.50 -19.37 -17.83
N ASP A 298 6.98 -19.68 -19.02
CA ASP A 298 6.14 -20.30 -20.02
C ASP A 298 5.75 -21.72 -19.56
N LYS A 299 4.96 -22.39 -20.38
CA LYS A 299 4.54 -23.76 -20.10
C LYS A 299 5.73 -24.71 -19.86
N LYS A 300 6.75 -24.65 -20.70
CA LYS A 300 7.91 -25.53 -20.60
C LYS A 300 8.67 -25.29 -19.29
N GLY A 301 8.81 -24.03 -18.88
CA GLY A 301 9.42 -23.67 -17.60
C GLY A 301 8.67 -24.26 -16.41
N LEU A 302 7.33 -24.31 -16.46
CA LEU A 302 6.51 -24.96 -15.43
C LEU A 302 6.66 -26.49 -15.45
N GLU A 303 6.73 -27.10 -16.63
CA GLU A 303 7.02 -28.55 -16.77
C GLU A 303 8.41 -28.90 -16.22
N ASP A 304 9.43 -28.08 -16.53
CA ASP A 304 10.79 -28.26 -16.03
C ASP A 304 10.86 -28.14 -14.50
N ILE A 305 10.06 -27.26 -13.88
CA ILE A 305 9.92 -27.19 -12.42
C ILE A 305 9.31 -28.50 -11.88
N ALA A 306 8.25 -28.99 -12.49
CA ALA A 306 7.57 -30.21 -12.06
C ALA A 306 8.47 -31.45 -12.18
N GLU A 307 9.28 -31.56 -13.24
CA GLU A 307 10.26 -32.64 -13.41
C GLU A 307 11.40 -32.56 -12.39
N LYS A 308 11.90 -31.36 -12.07
CA LYS A 308 12.88 -31.17 -10.99
C LYS A 308 12.29 -31.57 -9.64
N ALA A 309 11.04 -31.17 -9.38
CA ALA A 309 10.30 -31.52 -8.17
C ALA A 309 10.13 -33.04 -8.03
N LYS A 310 9.79 -33.72 -9.12
CA LYS A 310 9.67 -35.19 -9.19
C LYS A 310 11.01 -35.88 -8.91
N THR A 311 12.10 -35.37 -9.48
CA THR A 311 13.46 -35.91 -9.27
C THR A 311 13.86 -35.90 -7.80
N VAL A 312 13.44 -34.90 -7.03
CA VAL A 312 13.71 -34.81 -5.59
C VAL A 312 12.58 -35.34 -4.69
N GLY A 313 11.50 -35.88 -5.29
CA GLY A 313 10.37 -36.45 -4.57
C GLY A 313 9.57 -35.43 -3.73
N LYS A 314 9.51 -34.16 -4.12
CA LYS A 314 8.81 -33.10 -3.37
C LYS A 314 7.63 -32.54 -4.16
N THR A 315 6.41 -32.66 -3.64
CA THR A 315 5.21 -32.03 -4.21
C THR A 315 5.14 -30.53 -3.93
N GLU A 316 5.91 -30.04 -2.95
CA GLU A 316 6.17 -28.62 -2.72
C GLU A 316 7.65 -28.35 -3.00
N TYR A 317 7.93 -27.73 -4.15
CA TYR A 317 9.28 -27.49 -4.60
C TYR A 317 9.67 -26.03 -4.42
N GLU A 318 10.63 -25.76 -3.52
CA GLU A 318 11.09 -24.40 -3.22
C GLU A 318 11.79 -23.78 -4.44
N LEU A 319 11.33 -22.60 -4.83
CA LEU A 319 11.93 -21.81 -5.90
C LEU A 319 13.01 -20.92 -5.28
N GLU A 320 14.24 -21.42 -5.21
CA GLU A 320 15.38 -20.74 -4.56
C GLU A 320 15.62 -19.30 -5.08
N ASN A 321 15.31 -19.06 -6.35
CA ASN A 321 15.40 -17.75 -6.99
C ASN A 321 14.36 -16.73 -6.44
N LEU A 322 13.31 -17.21 -5.78
CA LEU A 322 12.28 -16.43 -5.10
C LEU A 322 12.43 -16.44 -3.58
N LYS A 323 13.49 -17.05 -3.03
CA LYS A 323 13.76 -17.03 -1.60
C LYS A 323 14.47 -15.73 -1.22
N VAL A 324 13.95 -15.02 -0.22
CA VAL A 324 14.57 -13.80 0.32
C VAL A 324 14.65 -13.90 1.82
N ILE A 325 15.86 -13.75 2.37
CA ILE A 325 16.09 -13.70 3.82
C ILE A 325 16.91 -12.45 4.13
N LYS A 326 16.29 -11.47 4.79
CA LYS A 326 16.94 -10.25 5.25
C LYS A 326 16.86 -10.19 6.77
N GLN A 327 17.79 -10.88 7.44
CA GLN A 327 17.79 -11.06 8.90
C GLN A 327 17.70 -9.74 9.68
N LYS A 328 18.39 -8.69 9.23
CA LYS A 328 18.37 -7.37 9.89
C LYS A 328 17.02 -6.67 9.81
N GLU A 329 16.27 -6.90 8.74
CA GLU A 329 14.94 -6.31 8.51
C GLU A 329 13.83 -7.22 9.07
N GLY A 330 14.17 -8.42 9.56
CA GLY A 330 13.19 -9.41 10.00
C GLY A 330 12.32 -9.96 8.86
N ILE A 331 12.79 -9.87 7.60
CA ILE A 331 12.04 -10.31 6.43
C ILE A 331 12.51 -11.70 6.00
N GLU A 332 11.57 -12.61 5.82
CA GLU A 332 11.78 -13.96 5.30
C GLU A 332 10.63 -14.30 4.33
N THR A 333 10.97 -14.62 3.08
CA THR A 333 9.98 -15.00 2.06
C THR A 333 10.39 -16.26 1.33
N HIS A 334 9.43 -17.16 1.14
CA HIS A 334 9.59 -18.38 0.35
C HIS A 334 8.46 -18.50 -0.67
N CYS A 335 8.79 -19.04 -1.84
CA CYS A 335 7.81 -19.48 -2.82
C CYS A 335 8.05 -20.94 -3.15
N TYR A 336 6.99 -21.73 -3.15
CA TYR A 336 6.99 -23.13 -3.50
C TYR A 336 6.10 -23.33 -4.72
N ALA A 337 6.62 -23.99 -5.75
CA ALA A 337 5.80 -24.57 -6.80
C ALA A 337 5.06 -25.78 -6.24
N LEU A 338 3.74 -25.81 -6.44
CA LEU A 338 2.89 -26.93 -6.07
C LEU A 338 2.79 -27.87 -7.26
N CYS A 339 3.27 -29.09 -7.09
CA CYS A 339 3.43 -30.08 -8.15
C CYS A 339 2.61 -31.34 -7.87
N SER A 340 1.97 -31.87 -8.91
CA SER A 340 1.37 -33.20 -8.90
C SER A 340 2.19 -34.14 -9.77
N PHE A 341 2.37 -35.37 -9.30
CA PHE A 341 3.02 -36.45 -10.05
C PHE A 341 1.99 -37.48 -10.54
N GLU A 342 0.71 -37.23 -10.31
CA GLU A 342 -0.39 -38.07 -10.77
C GLU A 342 -0.63 -37.81 -12.26
N GLY A 343 -0.46 -38.85 -13.08
CA GLY A 343 -0.61 -38.80 -14.54
C GLY A 343 0.66 -39.20 -15.29
N GLU A 344 0.63 -39.08 -16.62
CA GLU A 344 1.76 -39.45 -17.48
C GLU A 344 2.98 -38.53 -17.31
N LYS A 345 2.74 -37.25 -16.98
CA LYS A 345 3.78 -36.23 -16.78
C LYS A 345 3.54 -35.46 -15.48
N PRO A 346 4.59 -35.07 -14.74
CA PRO A 346 4.43 -34.20 -13.59
C PRO A 346 3.98 -32.80 -14.04
N VAL A 347 3.15 -32.16 -13.23
CA VAL A 347 2.60 -30.82 -13.52
C VAL A 347 2.75 -29.91 -12.33
N THR A 348 3.20 -28.67 -12.56
CA THR A 348 3.01 -27.58 -11.59
C THR A 348 1.60 -27.05 -11.76
N TYR A 349 0.81 -27.01 -10.69
CA TYR A 349 -0.59 -26.57 -10.71
C TYR A 349 -0.84 -25.28 -9.93
N GLY A 350 0.11 -24.83 -9.12
CA GLY A 350 -0.05 -23.65 -8.28
C GLY A 350 1.23 -23.20 -7.61
N PHE A 351 1.10 -22.17 -6.78
CA PHE A 351 2.18 -21.65 -5.94
C PHE A 351 1.71 -21.50 -4.50
N LYS A 352 2.61 -21.77 -3.55
CA LYS A 352 2.47 -21.41 -2.14
C LYS A 352 3.50 -20.35 -1.78
N PHE A 353 3.07 -19.33 -1.06
CA PHE A 353 3.91 -18.26 -0.55
C PHE A 353 3.93 -18.32 0.97
N HIS A 354 5.11 -18.18 1.55
CA HIS A 354 5.30 -17.92 2.97
C HIS A 354 5.98 -16.56 3.09
N LEU A 355 5.26 -15.59 3.64
CA LEU A 355 5.70 -14.21 3.86
C LEU A 355 5.79 -13.93 5.36
N LYS A 356 6.96 -13.56 5.82
CA LYS A 356 7.21 -13.30 7.23
C LYS A 356 7.96 -11.98 7.41
N THR A 357 7.48 -11.20 8.38
CA THR A 357 8.08 -9.95 8.82
C THR A 357 8.52 -10.09 10.28
N SER A 358 9.03 -9.01 10.87
CA SER A 358 9.44 -9.01 12.28
C SER A 358 8.26 -9.19 13.25
N THR A 359 7.02 -8.96 12.79
CA THR A 359 5.81 -8.94 13.62
C THR A 359 4.75 -9.94 13.19
N ASN A 360 4.74 -10.35 11.92
CA ASN A 360 3.66 -11.16 11.35
C ASN A 360 4.15 -12.29 10.44
N GLU A 361 3.24 -13.21 10.16
CA GLU A 361 3.42 -14.32 9.22
C GLU A 361 2.14 -14.52 8.38
N THR A 362 2.33 -14.81 7.10
CA THR A 362 1.25 -15.11 6.16
C THR A 362 1.68 -16.27 5.28
N ILE A 363 0.87 -17.33 5.25
CA ILE A 363 1.00 -18.43 4.31
C ILE A 363 -0.26 -18.46 3.46
N ASP A 364 -0.08 -18.39 2.15
CA ASP A 364 -1.18 -18.33 1.21
C ASP A 364 -0.80 -19.02 -0.09
N SER A 365 -1.79 -19.45 -0.86
CA SER A 365 -1.54 -20.20 -2.07
C SER A 365 -2.57 -19.93 -3.15
N CYS A 366 -2.17 -20.20 -4.39
CA CYS A 366 -3.03 -20.01 -5.54
C CYS A 366 -2.79 -21.08 -6.58
N LEU A 367 -3.82 -21.34 -7.38
CA LEU A 367 -3.64 -22.06 -8.64
C LEU A 367 -2.87 -21.18 -9.62
N ILE A 368 -2.24 -21.83 -10.60
CA ILE A 368 -1.74 -21.12 -11.77
C ILE A 368 -2.93 -20.39 -12.43
N PRO A 369 -2.80 -19.08 -12.72
CA PRO A 369 -3.82 -18.35 -13.45
C PRO A 369 -4.19 -19.09 -14.73
N ARG A 370 -5.49 -19.26 -15.01
CA ARG A 370 -5.94 -19.70 -16.33
C ARG A 370 -5.68 -18.58 -17.34
N ARG A 371 -5.56 -18.95 -18.62
CA ARG A 371 -5.71 -17.97 -19.69
C ARG A 371 -7.14 -17.39 -19.57
N PRO A 372 -7.35 -16.06 -19.71
CA PRO A 372 -8.68 -15.48 -19.58
C PRO A 372 -9.65 -16.19 -20.54
N GLU A 373 -10.66 -16.88 -20.01
CA GLU A 373 -11.73 -17.49 -20.81
C GLU A 373 -12.65 -16.35 -21.33
N GLY A 374 -12.81 -16.22 -22.65
CA GLY A 374 -13.86 -15.36 -23.22
C GLY A 374 -13.52 -14.49 -24.43
N GLU A 375 -12.29 -14.52 -24.96
CA GLU A 375 -12.02 -13.94 -26.29
C GLU A 375 -12.02 -15.02 -27.39
N GLU A 376 -11.78 -16.28 -26.99
CA GLU A 376 -11.82 -17.45 -27.85
C GLU A 376 -13.25 -18.00 -27.98
N SER A 377 -13.70 -18.22 -29.20
CA SER A 377 -14.99 -18.84 -29.51
C SER A 377 -14.80 -19.94 -30.54
N LEU A 378 -15.50 -21.05 -30.34
CA LEU A 378 -15.59 -22.14 -31.30
C LEU A 378 -17.06 -22.46 -31.54
N THR A 379 -17.50 -22.38 -32.79
CA THR A 379 -18.88 -22.66 -33.17
C THR A 379 -18.91 -23.73 -34.24
N VAL A 380 -20.03 -24.44 -34.33
CA VAL A 380 -20.25 -25.48 -35.33
C VAL A 380 -21.67 -25.38 -35.87
N THR A 381 -21.83 -25.50 -37.18
CA THR A 381 -23.12 -25.46 -37.87
C THR A 381 -23.14 -26.44 -39.06
N PRO A 382 -24.15 -27.31 -39.20
CA PRO A 382 -25.28 -27.53 -38.29
C PRO A 382 -24.89 -28.30 -37.01
N THR A 383 -25.71 -28.21 -35.96
CA THR A 383 -25.58 -29.02 -34.73
C THR A 383 -26.40 -30.31 -34.75
N GLU A 384 -27.21 -30.53 -35.78
CA GLU A 384 -27.96 -31.78 -36.02
C GLU A 384 -27.74 -32.18 -37.47
N ILE A 385 -27.16 -33.36 -37.68
CA ILE A 385 -26.77 -33.84 -39.01
C ILE A 385 -27.00 -35.34 -39.17
N GLN A 386 -27.09 -35.82 -40.42
CA GLN A 386 -26.99 -37.25 -40.72
C GLN A 386 -25.52 -37.68 -40.84
N VAL A 387 -25.24 -38.97 -40.65
CA VAL A 387 -23.91 -39.54 -40.87
C VAL A 387 -23.38 -39.15 -42.25
N GLY A 388 -22.14 -38.66 -42.29
CA GLY A 388 -21.46 -38.24 -43.53
C GLY A 388 -21.87 -36.86 -44.06
N GLN A 389 -22.82 -36.16 -43.44
CA GLN A 389 -23.14 -34.78 -43.77
C GLN A 389 -22.03 -33.83 -43.29
N GLU A 390 -21.76 -32.77 -44.05
CA GLU A 390 -20.76 -31.77 -43.70
C GLU A 390 -21.23 -30.84 -42.57
N VAL A 391 -20.32 -30.50 -41.67
CA VAL A 391 -20.41 -29.42 -40.69
C VAL A 391 -19.33 -28.38 -40.95
N THR A 392 -19.65 -27.12 -40.71
CA THR A 392 -18.68 -26.01 -40.70
C THR A 392 -18.32 -25.68 -39.26
N VAL A 393 -17.03 -25.72 -38.95
CA VAL A 393 -16.46 -25.28 -37.67
C VAL A 393 -15.81 -23.93 -37.87
N GLU A 394 -16.25 -22.93 -37.10
CA GLU A 394 -15.69 -21.57 -37.13
C GLU A 394 -15.03 -21.27 -35.80
N TRP A 395 -13.85 -20.67 -35.85
CA TRP A 395 -13.13 -20.25 -34.65
C TRP A 395 -12.75 -18.78 -34.72
N LYS A 396 -12.65 -18.21 -33.53
CA LYS A 396 -11.96 -16.97 -33.25
C LYS A 396 -11.14 -17.21 -32.01
N VAL A 397 -9.86 -16.94 -32.08
CA VAL A 397 -8.93 -16.99 -30.97
C VAL A 397 -8.09 -15.73 -30.97
N THR A 398 -7.55 -15.40 -29.81
CA THR A 398 -6.72 -14.21 -29.62
C THR A 398 -5.41 -14.30 -30.39
N GLU A 399 -4.87 -15.51 -30.48
CA GLU A 399 -3.57 -15.82 -31.07
C GLU A 399 -3.62 -17.14 -31.84
N GLY A 400 -3.04 -17.14 -33.02
CA GLY A 400 -2.89 -18.33 -33.85
C GLY A 400 -1.43 -18.76 -33.91
N ASN A 401 -1.20 -20.06 -33.80
CA ASN A 401 0.06 -20.73 -34.08
C ASN A 401 -0.15 -21.66 -35.27
N SER A 402 0.83 -21.73 -36.19
CA SER A 402 0.81 -22.59 -37.39
C SER A 402 0.55 -24.09 -37.13
N GLN A 403 0.51 -24.50 -35.87
CA GLN A 403 0.30 -25.87 -35.41
C GLN A 403 -0.92 -25.99 -34.47
N ASP A 404 -1.72 -24.93 -34.31
CA ASP A 404 -3.01 -24.98 -33.63
C ASP A 404 -3.97 -25.87 -34.41
N TRP A 405 -4.82 -26.58 -33.67
CA TRP A 405 -5.72 -27.54 -34.27
C TRP A 405 -7.04 -27.64 -33.51
N ILE A 406 -8.06 -28.08 -34.22
CA ILE A 406 -9.36 -28.38 -33.67
C ILE A 406 -9.54 -29.90 -33.68
N GLY A 407 -9.82 -30.47 -32.51
CA GLY A 407 -10.12 -31.90 -32.37
C GLY A 407 -11.61 -32.17 -32.35
N LEU A 408 -12.04 -33.28 -32.97
CA LEU A 408 -13.38 -33.86 -32.86
C LEU A 408 -13.38 -34.93 -31.78
N TYR A 409 -14.31 -34.85 -30.83
CA TYR A 409 -14.41 -35.77 -29.70
C TYR A 409 -15.84 -36.27 -29.53
N LYS A 410 -16.01 -37.45 -28.93
CA LYS A 410 -17.31 -37.78 -28.33
C LYS A 410 -17.59 -36.79 -27.19
N SER A 411 -18.85 -36.40 -27.02
CA SER A 411 -19.24 -35.37 -26.06
C SER A 411 -18.99 -35.74 -24.59
N ASN A 412 -18.79 -37.02 -24.28
CA ASN A 412 -18.44 -37.52 -22.96
C ASN A 412 -16.93 -37.74 -22.77
N GLU A 413 -16.10 -37.39 -23.75
CA GLU A 413 -14.65 -37.57 -23.69
C GLU A 413 -13.99 -36.42 -22.92
N THR A 414 -13.27 -36.78 -21.86
CA THR A 414 -12.56 -35.86 -20.97
C THR A 414 -11.10 -35.70 -21.36
N SER A 415 -10.50 -36.67 -22.06
CA SER A 415 -9.12 -36.61 -22.52
C SER A 415 -8.99 -35.89 -23.85
N ASN A 416 -8.12 -34.89 -23.90
CA ASN A 416 -7.82 -34.16 -25.13
C ASN A 416 -6.87 -34.92 -26.08
N THR A 417 -6.32 -36.07 -25.66
CA THR A 417 -5.53 -36.97 -26.52
C THR A 417 -6.39 -38.00 -27.27
N SER A 418 -7.64 -38.21 -26.86
CA SER A 418 -8.57 -39.20 -27.43
C SER A 418 -9.45 -38.62 -28.55
N TYR A 419 -8.88 -37.76 -29.40
CA TYR A 419 -9.62 -37.18 -30.52
C TYR A 419 -9.86 -38.22 -31.61
N LEU A 420 -11.02 -38.13 -32.27
CA LEU A 420 -11.40 -38.98 -33.40
C LEU A 420 -10.85 -38.45 -34.72
N LYS A 421 -10.74 -37.12 -34.81
CA LYS A 421 -10.25 -36.39 -35.98
C LYS A 421 -9.59 -35.10 -35.54
N PHE A 422 -8.60 -34.63 -36.29
CA PHE A 422 -7.97 -33.33 -36.08
C PHE A 422 -8.11 -32.48 -37.35
N LEU A 423 -8.23 -31.17 -37.18
CA LEU A 423 -8.33 -30.16 -38.23
C LEU A 423 -7.26 -29.09 -37.96
N ASN A 424 -6.37 -28.83 -38.91
CA ASN A 424 -5.33 -27.81 -38.76
C ASN A 424 -5.90 -26.41 -38.97
N CYS A 425 -5.59 -25.46 -38.08
CA CYS A 425 -6.04 -24.07 -38.19
C CYS A 425 -5.08 -23.20 -39.01
N ASP A 426 -3.93 -23.73 -39.43
CA ASP A 426 -2.86 -23.07 -40.20
C ASP A 426 -2.35 -21.77 -39.55
N GLY A 427 -2.50 -21.65 -38.23
CA GLY A 427 -2.11 -20.46 -37.47
C GLY A 427 -2.98 -19.24 -37.66
N ASN A 428 -4.16 -19.40 -38.23
CA ASN A 428 -5.13 -18.32 -38.30
C ASN A 428 -5.79 -18.09 -36.94
N THR A 429 -5.83 -16.83 -36.51
CA THR A 429 -6.58 -16.40 -35.33
C THR A 429 -8.10 -16.48 -35.53
N THR A 430 -8.55 -16.40 -36.78
CA THR A 430 -9.96 -16.60 -37.15
C THR A 430 -10.02 -17.46 -38.38
N GLY A 431 -10.95 -18.39 -38.44
CA GLY A 431 -11.13 -19.19 -39.65
C GLY A 431 -12.36 -20.06 -39.61
N LYS A 432 -12.51 -20.81 -40.70
CA LYS A 432 -13.56 -21.81 -40.84
C LYS A 432 -13.05 -23.01 -41.62
N LEU A 433 -13.48 -24.20 -41.22
CA LEU A 433 -13.16 -25.47 -41.87
C LEU A 433 -14.43 -26.32 -41.98
N THR A 434 -14.54 -27.10 -43.05
CA THR A 434 -15.59 -28.09 -43.21
C THR A 434 -15.06 -29.49 -42.93
N THR A 435 -15.90 -30.34 -42.34
CA THR A 435 -15.60 -31.76 -42.11
C THR A 435 -16.90 -32.56 -42.05
N THR A 436 -16.80 -33.88 -42.21
CA THR A 436 -17.87 -34.84 -41.92
C THR A 436 -17.65 -35.54 -40.57
N ILE A 437 -18.72 -36.13 -40.05
CA ILE A 437 -18.70 -37.08 -38.92
C ILE A 437 -19.28 -38.41 -39.41
N ASP A 438 -18.51 -39.48 -39.29
CA ASP A 438 -18.77 -40.74 -40.01
C ASP A 438 -19.50 -41.79 -39.14
N GLN A 439 -19.92 -41.43 -37.92
CA GLN A 439 -20.61 -42.31 -36.99
C GLN A 439 -21.71 -41.56 -36.24
N GLU A 440 -22.79 -42.28 -35.91
CA GLU A 440 -23.85 -41.77 -35.05
C GLU A 440 -23.34 -41.50 -33.63
N GLY A 441 -23.90 -40.47 -33.00
CA GLY A 441 -23.57 -40.12 -31.62
C GLY A 441 -23.69 -38.63 -31.32
N ILE A 442 -23.13 -38.24 -30.18
CA ILE A 442 -23.10 -36.84 -29.74
C ILE A 442 -21.65 -36.42 -29.60
N TYR A 443 -21.25 -35.37 -30.32
CA TYR A 443 -19.87 -34.93 -30.47
C TYR A 443 -19.67 -33.48 -30.06
N VAL A 444 -18.43 -33.09 -29.82
CA VAL A 444 -18.00 -31.70 -29.65
C VAL A 444 -16.69 -31.47 -30.40
N PHE A 445 -16.47 -30.24 -30.83
CA PHE A 445 -15.17 -29.76 -31.27
C PHE A 445 -14.50 -29.02 -30.13
N LYS A 446 -13.17 -29.16 -30.02
CA LYS A 446 -12.36 -28.41 -29.06
C LYS A 446 -11.21 -27.74 -29.80
N PHE A 447 -10.92 -26.48 -29.52
CA PHE A 447 -9.77 -25.76 -30.07
C PHE A 447 -8.58 -25.95 -29.13
N LEU A 448 -7.48 -26.47 -29.65
CA LEU A 448 -6.27 -26.79 -28.89
C LEU A 448 -5.08 -26.01 -29.46
N PRO A 449 -4.52 -25.05 -28.69
CA PRO A 449 -3.31 -24.36 -29.08
C PRO A 449 -2.12 -25.32 -29.17
N TYR A 450 -1.17 -25.04 -30.06
CA TYR A 450 0.02 -25.86 -30.24
C TYR A 450 0.76 -26.10 -28.92
N TYR A 451 1.24 -27.33 -28.74
CA TYR A 451 1.85 -27.86 -27.51
C TYR A 451 0.93 -28.02 -26.31
N GLU A 452 -0.37 -27.73 -26.40
CA GLU A 452 -1.31 -27.84 -25.27
C GLU A 452 -2.46 -28.80 -25.59
N TYR A 453 -2.54 -29.92 -24.88
CA TYR A 453 -3.77 -30.73 -24.81
C TYR A 453 -4.79 -30.08 -23.84
N ILE A 454 -4.84 -28.74 -23.81
CA ILE A 454 -5.78 -27.95 -23.03
C ILE A 454 -6.63 -27.21 -24.05
N ASP A 455 -7.93 -27.47 -24.03
CA ASP A 455 -8.85 -26.75 -24.88
C ASP A 455 -9.10 -25.33 -24.36
N VAL A 456 -9.05 -24.35 -25.26
CA VAL A 456 -9.32 -22.93 -24.95
C VAL A 456 -10.71 -22.49 -25.43
N ALA A 457 -11.36 -23.32 -26.24
CA ALA A 457 -12.75 -23.15 -26.65
C ALA A 457 -13.37 -24.51 -27.00
N VAL A 458 -14.65 -24.69 -26.67
CA VAL A 458 -15.44 -25.89 -26.97
C VAL A 458 -16.71 -25.49 -27.70
N SER A 459 -17.05 -26.23 -28.76
CA SER A 459 -18.27 -25.98 -29.52
C SER A 459 -19.53 -26.45 -28.78
N PRO A 460 -20.73 -26.00 -29.20
CA PRO A 460 -21.96 -26.71 -28.91
C PRO A 460 -21.89 -28.19 -29.33
N LYS A 461 -22.76 -29.02 -28.75
CA LYS A 461 -22.88 -30.44 -29.10
C LYS A 461 -23.44 -30.60 -30.52
N VAL A 462 -22.87 -31.55 -31.26
CA VAL A 462 -23.38 -32.00 -32.56
C VAL A 462 -24.02 -33.37 -32.38
N ILE A 463 -25.30 -33.49 -32.73
CA ILE A 463 -26.05 -34.74 -32.72
C ILE A 463 -26.02 -35.32 -34.14
N VAL A 464 -25.54 -36.56 -34.26
CA VAL A 464 -25.41 -37.27 -35.54
C VAL A 464 -26.32 -38.49 -35.53
N THR A 465 -27.26 -38.54 -36.47
CA THR A 465 -28.22 -39.65 -36.68
C THR A 465 -27.99 -40.33 -38.04
N ASN A 466 -28.69 -41.43 -38.33
CA ASN A 466 -28.66 -42.11 -39.64
C ASN A 466 -29.83 -41.73 -40.55
#